data_AF-A0A8D6VMM8-F1
#
_entry.id   AF-A0A8D6VMM8-F1
#
_cell.length_a   1.000
_cell.length_b   1.000
_cell.length_c   1.000
_cell.angle_alpha   90.00
_cell.angle_beta   90.00
_cell.angle_gamma   90.00
#
_symmetry.space_group_name_H-M   'P 1'
#
loop_
_entity.id
_entity.type
_entity.pdbx_description
1 polymer ?
#
loop_
_entity_poly.entity_id
_entity_poly.type
_entity_poly.pdbx_seq_one_letter_code
_entity_poly.pdbx_strand_id
1 'polypeptide(L)'
;MYWGVTWLDPIMGIVGAVLVTVWAWGLLRSTGRVLLDAEMDAPVVEEVRQVIAELPHAIDIGDLHVWRVGSDRYACVVSLVTAADIDADVVRAALQIHEELVHITVELQRPPAARAAV
;
A
#
# COMPACT_ATOMS: atom_id res chain seq x y z
N MET A 1 59.87 -9.64 -17.07
CA MET A 1 58.99 -8.62 -17.65
C MET A 1 57.59 -9.21 -17.64
N TYR A 2 56.68 -8.53 -16.95
CA TYR A 2 55.35 -8.96 -16.54
C TYR A 2 54.61 -9.73 -17.63
N TRP A 3 54.09 -10.92 -17.28
CA TRP A 3 53.25 -11.74 -18.14
C TRP A 3 52.23 -10.85 -18.88
N GLY A 4 52.03 -11.06 -20.18
CA GLY A 4 51.16 -10.26 -21.07
C GLY A 4 49.66 -10.30 -20.73
N VAL A 5 49.32 -10.20 -19.45
CA VAL A 5 48.00 -10.29 -18.83
C VAL A 5 47.43 -8.91 -18.49
N THR A 6 47.90 -7.85 -19.16
CA THR A 6 47.38 -6.48 -19.01
C THR A 6 45.90 -6.35 -19.42
N TRP A 7 45.37 -7.31 -20.18
CA TRP A 7 43.98 -7.39 -20.61
C TRP A 7 43.04 -8.03 -19.56
N LEU A 8 43.59 -8.69 -18.53
CA LEU A 8 42.80 -9.31 -17.47
C LEU A 8 42.08 -8.26 -16.62
N ASP A 9 42.73 -7.13 -16.37
CA ASP A 9 42.22 -6.04 -15.54
C ASP A 9 40.95 -5.38 -16.15
N PRO A 10 40.92 -5.02 -17.46
CA PRO A 10 39.70 -4.62 -18.14
C PRO A 10 38.56 -5.65 -18.08
N ILE A 11 38.87 -6.94 -18.24
CA ILE A 11 37.86 -8.01 -18.20
C ILE A 11 37.25 -8.12 -16.81
N MET A 12 38.07 -8.09 -15.77
CA MET A 12 37.60 -8.10 -14.39
C MET A 12 36.71 -6.88 -14.09
N GLY A 13 37.03 -5.72 -14.67
CA GLY A 13 36.19 -4.52 -14.61
C GLY A 13 34.80 -4.73 -15.24
N ILE A 14 34.73 -5.33 -16.44
CA ILE A 14 33.45 -5.62 -17.12
C ILE A 14 32.62 -6.61 -16.32
N VAL A 15 33.23 -7.70 -15.83
CA VAL A 15 32.54 -8.70 -15.01
C VAL A 15 31.97 -8.06 -13.73
N GLY A 16 32.76 -7.23 -13.05
CA GLY A 16 32.32 -6.49 -11.88
C GLY A 16 31.16 -5.54 -12.20
N ALA A 17 31.24 -4.79 -13.30
CA ALA A 17 30.19 -3.88 -13.73
C ALA A 17 28.87 -4.62 -14.01
N VAL A 18 28.93 -5.77 -14.68
CA VAL A 18 27.75 -6.61 -14.95
C VAL A 18 27.13 -7.11 -13.63
N LEU A 19 27.95 -7.62 -12.71
CA LEU A 19 27.47 -8.12 -11.42
C LEU A 19 26.74 -7.02 -10.62
N VAL A 20 27.35 -5.84 -10.48
CA VAL A 20 26.77 -4.71 -9.77
C VAL A 20 25.49 -4.24 -10.45
N THR A 21 25.47 -4.19 -11.79
CA THR A 21 24.29 -3.75 -12.56
C THR A 21 23.10 -4.67 -12.32
N VAL A 22 23.31 -6.00 -12.29
CA VAL A 22 22.24 -6.97 -12.02
C VAL A 22 21.61 -6.74 -10.65
N TRP A 23 22.41 -6.49 -9.62
CA TRP A 23 21.91 -6.20 -8.27
C TRP A 23 21.22 -4.85 -8.18
N ALA A 24 21.84 -3.81 -8.74
CA ALA A 24 21.28 -2.47 -8.78
C ALA A 24 19.91 -2.45 -9.50
N TRP A 25 19.77 -3.20 -10.60
CA TRP A 25 18.51 -3.32 -11.32
C TRP A 25 17.42 -3.98 -10.47
N GLY A 26 17.76 -5.04 -9.74
CA GLY A 26 16.84 -5.69 -8.80
C GLY A 26 16.35 -4.73 -7.71
N LEU A 27 17.26 -3.98 -7.10
CA LEU A 27 16.95 -2.98 -6.08
C LEU A 27 16.11 -1.82 -6.63
N LEU A 28 16.41 -1.37 -7.84
CA LEU A 28 15.67 -0.28 -8.48
C LEU A 28 14.25 -0.71 -8.81
N ARG A 29 14.05 -1.96 -9.27
CA ARG A 29 12.72 -2.53 -9.51
C ARG A 29 11.93 -2.72 -8.21
N SER A 30 12.55 -3.22 -7.15
CA SER A 30 11.86 -3.41 -5.86
C SER A 30 11.47 -2.07 -5.24
N THR A 31 12.38 -1.10 -5.22
CA THR A 31 12.14 0.23 -4.66
C THR A 31 11.13 0.99 -5.52
N GLY A 32 11.23 0.87 -6.84
CA GLY A 32 10.28 1.49 -7.77
C GLY A 32 8.85 1.00 -7.57
N ARG A 33 8.64 -0.30 -7.30
CA ARG A 33 7.30 -0.83 -6.99
C ARG A 33 6.69 -0.24 -5.72
N VAL A 34 7.51 -0.04 -4.68
CA VAL A 34 7.07 0.62 -3.43
C VAL A 34 6.73 2.08 -3.70
N LEU A 35 7.60 2.83 -4.39
CA LEU A 35 7.41 4.26 -4.63
C LEU A 35 6.28 4.59 -5.60
N LEU A 36 6.04 3.73 -6.59
CA LEU A 36 4.96 3.89 -7.56
C LEU A 36 3.61 3.41 -7.01
N ASP A 37 3.56 2.96 -5.75
CA ASP A 37 2.38 2.39 -5.11
C ASP A 37 1.69 1.31 -5.98
N ALA A 38 2.50 0.53 -6.69
CA ALA A 38 2.03 -0.40 -7.72
C ALA A 38 1.47 -1.72 -7.12
N GLU A 39 1.13 -1.71 -5.83
CA GLU A 39 0.54 -2.82 -5.07
C GLU A 39 -0.86 -2.47 -4.57
N MET A 40 -1.65 -1.82 -5.43
CA MET A 40 -3.08 -1.58 -5.19
C MET A 40 -3.93 -2.86 -5.11
N ASP A 41 -3.38 -4.02 -5.49
CA ASP A 41 -4.07 -5.33 -5.49
C ASP A 41 -3.74 -6.19 -4.23
N ALA A 42 -3.37 -5.56 -3.11
CA ALA A 42 -3.10 -6.30 -1.88
C ALA A 42 -4.40 -6.95 -1.34
N PRO A 43 -4.37 -8.24 -0.90
CA PRO A 43 -5.51 -8.93 -0.30
C PRO A 43 -6.14 -8.16 0.88
N VAL A 44 -5.35 -7.31 1.52
CA VAL A 44 -5.73 -6.36 2.57
C VAL A 44 -6.92 -5.46 2.17
N VAL A 45 -7.06 -5.07 0.89
CA VAL A 45 -8.19 -4.25 0.44
C VAL A 45 -9.51 -5.01 0.63
N GLU A 46 -9.54 -6.29 0.29
CA GLU A 46 -10.74 -7.13 0.44
C GLU A 46 -11.02 -7.40 1.91
N GLU A 47 -9.99 -7.63 2.71
CA GLU A 47 -10.10 -7.77 4.17
C GLU A 47 -10.74 -6.52 4.82
N VAL A 48 -10.27 -5.32 4.46
CA VAL A 48 -10.86 -4.05 4.94
C VAL A 48 -12.33 -3.94 4.52
N ARG A 49 -12.67 -4.29 3.27
CA ARG A 49 -14.06 -4.29 2.79
C ARG A 49 -14.94 -5.26 3.58
N GLN A 50 -14.42 -6.45 3.89
CA GLN A 50 -15.13 -7.45 4.67
C GLN A 50 -15.40 -6.96 6.10
N VAL A 51 -14.39 -6.41 6.78
CA VAL A 51 -14.57 -5.86 8.14
C VAL A 51 -15.63 -4.76 8.15
N ILE A 52 -15.65 -3.88 7.15
CA ILE A 52 -16.66 -2.82 7.06
C ILE A 52 -18.06 -3.40 6.81
N ALA A 53 -18.17 -4.44 5.97
CA ALA A 53 -19.44 -5.11 5.68
C ALA A 53 -20.01 -5.88 6.89
N GLU A 54 -19.16 -6.34 7.80
CA GLU A 54 -19.56 -7.03 9.04
C GLU A 54 -20.01 -6.07 10.16
N LEU A 55 -19.79 -4.75 10.01
CA LEU A 55 -20.27 -3.78 10.98
C LEU A 55 -21.81 -3.75 11.03
N PRO A 56 -22.42 -3.61 12.22
CA PRO A 56 -23.87 -3.72 12.40
C PRO A 56 -24.68 -2.54 11.83
N HIS A 57 -24.02 -1.55 11.24
CA HIS A 57 -24.66 -0.34 10.72
C HIS A 57 -24.67 -0.37 9.19
N ALA A 58 -25.70 0.20 8.57
CA ALA A 58 -25.67 0.45 7.13
C ALA A 58 -24.61 1.50 6.81
N ILE A 59 -23.46 1.05 6.30
CA ILE A 59 -22.30 1.86 5.97
C ILE A 59 -21.92 1.58 4.52
N ASP A 60 -21.90 2.62 3.71
CA ASP A 60 -21.39 2.56 2.35
C ASP A 60 -19.95 3.06 2.32
N ILE A 61 -19.08 2.41 1.55
CA ILE A 61 -17.70 2.86 1.34
C ILE A 61 -17.73 3.94 0.25
N GLY A 62 -17.44 5.18 0.62
CA GLY A 62 -17.31 6.29 -0.32
C GLY A 62 -15.98 6.25 -1.06
N ASP A 63 -14.89 6.07 -0.32
CA ASP A 63 -13.54 5.92 -0.87
C ASP A 63 -12.70 4.99 0.01
N LEU A 64 -11.84 4.19 -0.61
CA LEU A 64 -10.91 3.29 0.08
C LEU A 64 -9.58 3.32 -0.65
N HIS A 65 -8.57 3.83 0.04
CA HIS A 65 -7.21 3.89 -0.45
C HIS A 65 -6.27 3.18 0.51
N VAL A 66 -5.59 2.14 0.01
CA VAL A 66 -4.63 1.34 0.77
C VAL A 66 -3.32 1.35 0.01
N TRP A 67 -2.22 1.68 0.70
CA TRP A 67 -0.89 1.75 0.12
C TRP A 67 0.15 1.11 1.03
N ARG A 68 1.23 0.59 0.45
CA ARG A 68 2.29 -0.07 1.22
C ARG A 68 3.29 0.95 1.76
N VAL A 69 3.55 0.92 3.07
CA VAL A 69 4.51 1.80 3.77
C VAL A 69 5.77 1.08 4.25
N GLY A 70 5.82 -0.26 4.14
CA GLY A 70 7.01 -1.05 4.45
C GLY A 70 6.85 -2.50 4.01
N SER A 71 7.85 -3.33 4.31
CA SER A 71 7.73 -4.78 4.12
C SER A 71 6.57 -5.30 4.97
N ASP A 72 5.51 -5.77 4.32
CA ASP A 72 4.32 -6.32 4.97
C ASP A 72 3.58 -5.33 5.88
N ARG A 73 3.65 -4.04 5.55
CA ARG A 73 3.00 -2.97 6.31
C ARG A 73 2.27 -2.02 5.39
N TYR A 74 1.02 -1.75 5.72
CA TYR A 74 0.09 -0.96 4.93
C TYR A 74 -0.47 0.20 5.73
N ALA A 75 -0.76 1.28 5.00
CA ALA A 75 -1.56 2.38 5.48
C ALA A 75 -2.89 2.40 4.72
N CYS A 76 -3.96 2.76 5.42
CA CYS A 76 -5.31 2.77 4.90
C CYS A 76 -5.99 4.10 5.24
N VAL A 77 -6.59 4.72 4.23
CA VAL A 77 -7.57 5.80 4.40
C VAL A 77 -8.89 5.29 3.87
N VAL A 78 -9.93 5.38 4.70
CA VAL A 78 -11.29 5.00 4.32
C VAL A 78 -12.25 6.13 4.63
N SER A 79 -13.08 6.46 3.64
CA SER A 79 -14.22 7.36 3.78
C SER A 79 -15.50 6.53 3.75
N LEU A 80 -16.29 6.66 4.80
CA LEU A 80 -17.52 5.91 5.01
C LEU A 80 -18.71 6.85 5.00
N VAL A 81 -19.76 6.47 4.28
CA VAL A 81 -21.02 7.20 4.22
C VAL A 81 -22.04 6.43 5.05
N THR A 82 -22.55 7.04 6.11
CA THR A 82 -23.58 6.42 6.95
C THR A 82 -24.52 7.44 7.57
N ALA A 83 -25.78 7.03 7.73
CA ALA A 83 -26.76 7.78 8.51
C ALA A 83 -26.72 7.43 10.01
N ALA A 84 -25.99 6.38 10.38
CA ALA A 84 -25.83 5.95 11.76
C ALA A 84 -24.89 6.88 12.53
N ASP A 85 -25.12 7.00 13.84
CA ASP A 85 -24.23 7.72 14.75
C ASP A 85 -23.16 6.74 15.23
N ILE A 86 -22.14 6.53 14.40
CA ILE A 86 -20.98 5.68 14.69
C ILE A 86 -19.75 6.55 14.93
N ASP A 87 -18.89 6.13 15.85
CA ASP A 87 -17.61 6.77 16.07
C ASP A 87 -16.54 6.21 15.13
N ALA A 88 -15.72 7.10 14.58
CA ALA A 88 -14.60 6.74 13.73
C ALA A 88 -13.60 5.82 14.45
N ASP A 89 -13.47 5.97 15.78
CA ASP A 89 -12.61 5.13 16.60
C ASP A 89 -13.08 3.68 16.70
N VAL A 90 -14.41 3.42 16.64
CA VAL A 90 -14.96 2.06 16.61
C VAL A 90 -14.57 1.35 15.32
N VAL A 91 -14.70 2.05 14.19
CA VAL A 91 -14.29 1.53 12.88
C VAL A 91 -12.78 1.31 12.84
N ARG A 92 -12.00 2.28 13.34
CA ARG A 92 -10.54 2.14 13.45
C ARG A 92 -10.18 0.89 14.26
N ALA A 93 -10.81 0.67 15.41
CA ALA A 93 -10.55 -0.48 16.26
C ALA A 93 -10.91 -1.81 15.56
N ALA A 94 -12.00 -1.85 14.81
CA ALA A 94 -12.38 -3.04 14.03
C ALA A 94 -11.33 -3.38 12.96
N LEU A 95 -10.77 -2.37 12.29
CA LEU A 95 -9.74 -2.55 11.26
C LEU A 95 -8.35 -2.88 11.84
N GLN A 96 -8.05 -2.48 13.08
CA GLN A 96 -6.80 -2.81 13.76
C GLN A 96 -6.62 -4.31 14.06
N ILE A 97 -7.62 -5.15 13.80
CA ILE A 97 -7.46 -6.62 13.84
C ILE A 97 -6.41 -7.11 12.83
N HIS A 98 -6.20 -6.37 11.74
CA HIS A 98 -5.15 -6.63 10.76
C HIS A 98 -3.85 -5.95 11.21
N GLU A 99 -2.91 -6.74 11.76
CA GLU A 99 -1.62 -6.26 12.27
C GLU A 99 -0.76 -5.56 11.20
N GLU A 100 -1.02 -5.87 9.92
CA GLU A 100 -0.36 -5.26 8.77
C GLU A 100 -0.77 -3.78 8.58
N LEU A 101 -1.93 -3.35 9.09
CA LEU A 101 -2.43 -1.97 9.01
C LEU A 101 -1.84 -1.08 10.11
N VAL A 102 -0.69 -0.47 9.84
CA VAL A 102 0.04 0.35 10.81
C VAL A 102 -0.45 1.80 10.90
N HIS A 103 -1.10 2.30 9.85
CA HIS A 103 -1.70 3.63 9.84
C HIS A 103 -3.11 3.55 9.26
N ILE A 104 -4.10 3.89 10.08
CA ILE A 104 -5.50 3.94 9.67
C ILE A 104 -6.01 5.37 9.83
N THR A 105 -6.75 5.86 8.85
CA THR A 105 -7.52 7.10 8.93
C THR A 105 -8.94 6.79 8.50
N VAL A 106 -9.91 7.10 9.35
CA VAL A 106 -11.33 6.90 9.08
C VAL A 106 -11.99 8.27 8.99
N GLU A 107 -12.65 8.54 7.87
CA GLU A 107 -13.53 9.69 7.67
C GLU A 107 -14.98 9.20 7.65
N LEU A 108 -15.86 9.89 8.38
CA LEU A 108 -17.28 9.62 8.40
C LEU A 108 -18.03 10.77 7.73
N GLN A 109 -18.81 10.44 6.71
CA GLN A 109 -19.65 11.36 5.97
C GLN A 109 -21.12 10.98 6.15
N ARG A 110 -21.99 12.00 6.21
CA ARG A 110 -23.43 11.75 6.17
C ARG A 110 -23.91 11.69 4.72
N PRO A 111 -24.87 10.81 4.40
CA PRO A 111 -25.46 10.78 3.07
C PRO A 111 -26.06 12.15 2.75
N PRO A 112 -25.93 12.62 1.48
CA PRO A 112 -26.49 13.91 1.09
C PRO A 112 -27.99 13.91 1.37
N ALA A 113 -28.48 14.97 2.02
CA ALA A 113 -29.91 15.17 2.18
C ALA A 113 -30.54 15.16 0.79
N ALA A 114 -31.53 14.29 0.56
CA ALA A 114 -32.23 14.21 -0.71
C ALA A 114 -32.70 15.62 -1.09
N ARG A 115 -32.14 16.20 -2.16
CA ARG A 115 -32.57 17.50 -2.65
C ARG A 115 -34.05 17.35 -3.01
N ALA A 116 -34.92 18.04 -2.27
CA ALA A 116 -36.29 18.21 -2.69
C ALA A 116 -36.27 18.82 -4.08
N ALA A 117 -36.71 18.05 -5.07
CA ALA A 117 -36.92 18.56 -6.42
C ALA A 117 -37.95 19.68 -6.33
N VAL A 118 -37.53 20.89 -6.67
CA VAL A 118 -38.40 22.07 -6.85
C VAL A 118 -38.87 22.09 -8.29
#